data_AF-A0A016TUB6-F1
#
_entry.id   AF-A0A016TUB6-F1
#
_cell.length_a   1.000
_cell.length_b   1.000
_cell.length_c   1.000
_cell.angle_alpha   90.00
_cell.angle_beta   90.00
_cell.angle_gamma   90.00
#
_symmetry.space_group_name_H-M   'P 1'
#
loop_
_entity.id
_entity.type
_entity.pdbx_description
1 polymer ?
#
loop_
_entity_poly.entity_id
_entity_poly.type
_entity_poly.pdbx_seq_one_letter_code
_entity_poly.pdbx_strand_id
1 'polypeptide(L)'
;MPIRRCLNSSFRLIFRWRRVIAVQAVLLATVVAASTLMPETRVTLQQALTAFRRLKQRTTEAIRSNSRMAWRCSGNTNEELVRNLERGGIFSSARVREAMLATDRGDFAPRSPYMDQPQGIGWNATISAPHMHAAALEYLKNHLTEGAYALDVGSGSGYLTVCMALMVSY
;
A
#
# COMPACT_ATOMS: atom_id res chain seq x y z
N MET A 1 3.70 -16.46 35.83
CA MET A 1 2.74 -15.33 35.75
C MET A 1 1.91 -15.40 34.46
N PRO A 2 0.75 -16.08 34.45
CA PRO A 2 -0.09 -16.25 33.25
C PRO A 2 -1.08 -15.09 33.00
N ILE A 3 -1.32 -14.24 34.01
CA ILE A 3 -2.34 -13.18 33.98
C ILE A 3 -1.99 -12.05 32.98
N ARG A 4 -0.71 -11.77 32.73
CA ARG A 4 -0.28 -10.72 31.77
C ARG A 4 -0.55 -11.06 30.29
N ARG A 5 -0.71 -12.33 29.92
CA ARG A 5 -1.03 -12.72 28.53
C ARG A 5 -2.52 -12.55 28.18
N CYS A 6 -3.41 -12.67 29.16
CA CYS A 6 -4.85 -12.56 28.93
C CYS A 6 -5.31 -11.10 28.72
N LEU A 7 -4.74 -10.16 29.48
CA LEU A 7 -5.02 -8.72 29.34
C LEU A 7 -4.63 -8.19 27.94
N ASN A 8 -3.46 -8.55 27.43
CA ASN A 8 -2.99 -8.09 26.11
C ASN A 8 -3.81 -8.58 24.91
N SER A 9 -4.60 -9.64 25.07
CA SER A 9 -5.54 -10.16 24.05
C SER A 9 -6.81 -9.31 23.99
N SER A 10 -7.44 -9.06 25.14
CA SER A 10 -8.66 -8.27 25.26
C SER A 10 -8.47 -6.81 24.86
N PHE A 11 -7.33 -6.21 25.20
CA PHE A 11 -7.01 -4.83 24.79
C PHE A 11 -6.86 -4.67 23.27
N ARG A 12 -6.30 -5.68 22.57
CA ARG A 12 -6.19 -5.65 21.10
C ARG A 12 -7.55 -5.78 20.42
N LEU A 13 -8.45 -6.60 20.96
CA LEU A 13 -9.83 -6.65 20.48
C LEU A 13 -10.52 -5.29 20.67
N ILE A 14 -10.46 -4.72 21.88
CA ILE A 14 -11.12 -3.44 22.18
C ILE A 14 -10.58 -2.31 21.27
N PHE A 15 -9.27 -2.23 21.05
CA PHE A 15 -8.70 -1.23 20.12
C PHE A 15 -9.11 -1.45 18.66
N ARG A 16 -9.25 -2.72 18.23
CA ARG A 16 -9.72 -3.07 16.89
C ARG A 16 -11.18 -2.65 16.69
N TRP A 17 -12.04 -2.90 17.68
CA TRP A 17 -13.43 -2.47 17.67
C TRP A 17 -13.56 -0.94 17.72
N ARG A 18 -12.74 -0.23 18.51
CA ARG A 18 -12.74 1.25 18.53
C ARG A 18 -12.44 1.87 17.16
N ARG A 19 -11.48 1.30 16.40
CA ARG A 19 -11.18 1.76 15.04
C ARG A 19 -12.30 1.44 14.05
N VAL A 20 -12.90 0.24 14.13
CA VAL A 20 -14.03 -0.16 13.28
C VAL A 20 -15.26 0.71 13.56
N ILE A 21 -15.57 0.95 14.83
CA ILE A 21 -16.69 1.79 15.28
C ILE A 21 -16.44 3.25 14.86
N ALA A 22 -15.23 3.78 15.02
CA ALA A 22 -14.90 5.13 14.58
C ALA A 22 -15.05 5.30 13.06
N VAL A 23 -14.57 4.33 12.26
CA VAL A 23 -14.73 4.35 10.79
C VAL A 23 -16.20 4.26 10.40
N GLN A 24 -16.98 3.39 11.05
CA GLN A 24 -18.42 3.29 10.78
C GLN A 24 -19.18 4.56 11.19
N ALA A 25 -18.82 5.19 12.31
CA ALA A 25 -19.43 6.43 12.77
C ALA A 25 -19.13 7.61 11.84
N VAL A 26 -17.88 7.75 11.37
CA VAL A 26 -17.50 8.77 10.38
C VAL A 26 -18.24 8.54 9.07
N LEU A 27 -18.34 7.29 8.60
CA LEU A 27 -19.09 6.97 7.39
C LEU A 27 -20.57 7.33 7.52
N LEU A 28 -21.20 6.98 8.63
CA LEU A 28 -22.61 7.30 8.88
C LEU A 28 -22.81 8.82 8.90
N ALA A 29 -21.93 9.55 9.59
CA ALA A 29 -21.98 11.01 9.66
C ALA A 29 -21.80 11.66 8.29
N THR A 30 -20.88 11.16 7.45
CA THR A 30 -20.69 11.68 6.08
C THR A 30 -21.87 11.41 5.17
N VAL A 31 -22.52 10.24 5.29
CA VAL A 31 -23.71 9.90 4.51
C VAL A 31 -24.89 10.78 4.93
N VAL A 32 -25.10 10.97 6.23
CA VAL A 32 -26.15 11.85 6.77
C VAL A 32 -25.92 13.30 6.34
N ALA A 33 -24.70 13.82 6.48
CA ALA A 33 -24.35 15.18 6.06
C ALA A 33 -24.49 15.38 4.54
N ALA A 34 -24.09 14.41 3.72
CA ALA A 34 -24.28 14.48 2.28
C ALA A 34 -25.77 14.51 1.88
N SER A 35 -26.61 13.74 2.60
CA SER A 35 -28.06 13.73 2.36
C SER A 35 -28.78 15.01 2.80
N THR A 36 -28.21 15.80 3.72
CA THR A 36 -28.80 17.08 4.17
C THR A 36 -28.29 18.28 3.39
N LEU A 37 -27.03 18.28 2.93
CA LEU A 37 -26.43 19.40 2.20
C LEU A 37 -26.63 19.37 0.67
N MET A 38 -27.02 18.24 0.08
CA MET A 38 -27.15 18.10 -1.38
C MET A 38 -28.54 17.57 -1.79
N PRO A 39 -29.61 18.41 -1.74
CA PRO A 39 -30.97 17.98 -2.06
C PRO A 39 -31.17 17.60 -3.54
N GLU A 40 -30.37 18.16 -4.45
CA GLU A 40 -30.49 17.97 -5.92
C GLU A 40 -29.79 16.71 -6.44
N THR A 41 -28.86 16.14 -5.67
CA THR A 41 -28.21 14.86 -5.98
C THR A 41 -28.66 13.81 -4.98
N ARG A 42 -29.85 13.24 -5.23
CA ARG A 42 -30.29 12.03 -4.50
C ARG A 42 -29.38 10.87 -4.86
N VAL A 43 -28.32 10.68 -4.06
CA VAL A 43 -27.52 9.46 -4.11
C VAL A 43 -28.45 8.30 -3.76
N THR A 44 -28.67 7.42 -4.73
CA THR A 44 -29.55 6.27 -4.53
C THR A 44 -28.96 5.32 -3.49
N LEU A 45 -29.81 4.58 -2.74
CA LEU A 45 -29.34 3.56 -1.80
C LEU A 45 -28.41 2.54 -2.47
N GLN A 46 -28.64 2.24 -3.75
CA GLN A 46 -27.80 1.37 -4.57
C GLN A 46 -26.38 1.93 -4.72
N GLN A 47 -26.24 3.23 -5.00
CA GLN A 47 -24.94 3.92 -5.13
C GLN A 47 -24.21 3.99 -3.79
N ALA A 48 -24.91 4.32 -2.70
CA ALA A 48 -24.34 4.36 -1.35
C ALA A 48 -23.84 2.98 -0.88
N LEU A 49 -24.64 1.93 -1.11
CA LEU A 49 -24.26 0.54 -0.80
C LEU A 49 -23.07 0.08 -1.64
N THR A 50 -22.98 0.50 -2.90
CA THR A 50 -21.85 0.18 -3.77
C THR A 50 -20.57 0.87 -3.30
N ALA A 51 -20.64 2.15 -2.95
CA ALA A 51 -19.51 2.89 -2.37
C ALA A 51 -19.06 2.25 -1.04
N PHE A 52 -20.00 1.86 -0.18
CA PHE A 52 -19.72 1.16 1.08
C PHE A 52 -19.02 -0.18 0.86
N ARG A 53 -19.52 -1.01 -0.07
CA ARG A 53 -18.89 -2.30 -0.41
C ARG A 53 -17.47 -2.10 -0.92
N ARG A 54 -17.23 -1.09 -1.77
CA ARG A 54 -15.89 -0.72 -2.25
C ARG A 54 -14.97 -0.27 -1.12
N LEU A 55 -15.45 0.55 -0.19
CA LEU A 55 -14.68 1.00 0.98
C LEU A 55 -14.35 -0.16 1.94
N LYS A 56 -15.29 -1.07 2.18
CA LYS A 56 -15.08 -2.27 3.00
C LYS A 56 -14.11 -3.26 2.32
N GLN A 57 -14.18 -3.43 1.01
CA GLN A 57 -13.22 -4.24 0.26
C GLN A 57 -11.82 -3.64 0.32
N ARG A 58 -11.67 -2.34 0.06
CA ARG A 58 -10.37 -1.62 0.15
C ARG A 58 -9.73 -1.73 1.53
N THR A 59 -10.51 -1.61 2.60
CA THR A 59 -9.99 -1.79 3.97
C THR A 59 -9.58 -3.24 4.24
N THR A 60 -10.29 -4.21 3.67
CA THR A 60 -9.96 -5.64 3.83
C THR A 60 -8.70 -6.03 3.03
N GLU A 61 -8.52 -5.48 1.83
CA GLU A 61 -7.32 -5.67 1.01
C GLU A 61 -6.09 -4.98 1.62
N ALA A 62 -6.24 -3.75 2.14
CA ALA A 62 -5.18 -3.05 2.85
C ALA A 62 -4.71 -3.81 4.10
N ILE A 63 -5.64 -4.44 4.83
CA ILE A 63 -5.36 -5.32 5.98
C ILE A 63 -4.70 -6.64 5.54
N ARG A 64 -4.87 -7.07 4.28
CA ARG A 64 -4.25 -8.27 3.73
C ARG A 64 -2.79 -8.07 3.34
N SER A 65 -2.29 -6.83 3.27
CA SER A 65 -0.85 -6.57 3.21
C SER A 65 -0.22 -7.11 4.50
N ASN A 66 0.55 -8.19 4.38
CA ASN A 66 1.10 -8.93 5.49
C ASN A 66 2.19 -8.09 6.20
N SER A 67 1.78 -7.14 7.04
CA SER A 67 2.68 -6.22 7.77
C SER A 67 3.61 -6.94 8.75
N ARG A 68 3.51 -8.27 8.89
CA ARG A 68 4.37 -9.08 9.76
C ARG A 68 5.79 -9.27 9.23
N MET A 69 6.04 -9.02 7.94
CA MET A 69 7.34 -9.24 7.27
C MET A 69 7.98 -7.98 6.69
N ALA A 70 7.29 -6.84 6.74
CA ALA A 70 7.87 -5.55 6.35
C ALA A 70 9.18 -5.31 7.15
N TRP A 71 10.20 -4.73 6.52
CA TRP A 71 11.50 -4.35 7.11
C TRP A 71 12.51 -5.49 7.29
N ARG A 72 12.22 -6.70 6.80
CA ARG A 72 13.11 -7.87 6.89
C ARG A 72 13.57 -8.41 5.54
N CYS A 73 13.27 -7.68 4.46
CA CYS A 73 13.53 -8.15 3.11
C CYS A 73 14.81 -7.58 2.48
N SER A 74 15.69 -6.96 3.28
CA SER A 74 16.97 -6.42 2.81
C SER A 74 17.82 -7.44 2.05
N GLY A 75 18.67 -6.98 1.14
CA GLY A 75 19.66 -7.80 0.42
C GLY A 75 20.97 -7.05 0.19
N ASN A 76 21.96 -7.70 -0.41
CA ASN A 76 23.23 -7.08 -0.82
C ASN A 76 23.23 -6.63 -2.29
N THR A 77 22.26 -7.10 -3.08
CA THR A 77 22.05 -6.71 -4.48
C THR A 77 20.57 -6.43 -4.73
N ASN A 78 20.25 -5.76 -5.84
CA ASN A 78 18.85 -5.54 -6.25
C ASN A 78 18.09 -6.87 -6.41
N GLU A 79 18.75 -7.86 -7.02
CA GLU A 79 18.17 -9.18 -7.24
C GLU A 79 17.88 -9.92 -5.92
N GLU A 80 18.80 -9.89 -4.96
CA GLU A 80 18.58 -10.47 -3.63
C GLU A 80 17.45 -9.78 -2.89
N LEU A 81 17.41 -8.44 -2.93
CA LEU A 81 16.32 -7.64 -2.34
C LEU A 81 14.96 -8.04 -2.92
N VAL A 82 14.82 -8.08 -4.25
CA VAL A 82 13.55 -8.39 -4.91
C VAL A 82 13.09 -9.82 -4.58
N ARG A 83 14.00 -10.80 -4.60
CA ARG A 83 13.71 -12.18 -4.19
C ARG A 83 13.27 -12.28 -2.73
N ASN A 84 13.91 -11.52 -1.84
CA ASN A 84 13.55 -11.51 -0.43
C ASN A 84 12.15 -10.91 -0.21
N LEU A 85 11.77 -9.88 -0.96
CA LEU A 85 10.43 -9.29 -0.95
C LEU A 85 9.35 -10.27 -1.45
N GLU A 86 9.63 -11.00 -2.54
CA GLU A 86 8.73 -12.02 -3.09
C GLU A 86 8.56 -13.19 -2.10
N ARG A 87 9.68 -13.72 -1.55
CA ARG A 87 9.66 -14.77 -0.52
C ARG A 87 8.96 -14.31 0.77
N GLY A 88 9.09 -13.03 1.09
CA GLY A 88 8.39 -12.39 2.22
C GLY A 88 6.88 -12.25 2.03
N GLY A 89 6.37 -12.55 0.82
CA GLY A 89 4.96 -12.43 0.47
C GLY A 89 4.47 -10.99 0.39
N ILE A 90 5.36 -10.04 0.11
CA ILE A 90 5.01 -8.63 -0.08
C ILE A 90 4.27 -8.43 -1.40
N PHE A 91 4.67 -9.17 -2.43
CA PHE A 91 4.03 -9.21 -3.74
C PHE A 91 4.11 -10.64 -4.31
N SER A 92 3.40 -10.90 -5.41
CA SER A 92 3.35 -12.23 -6.04
C SER A 92 3.34 -12.19 -7.57
N SER A 93 3.10 -11.02 -8.17
CA SER A 93 3.04 -10.84 -9.61
C SER A 93 4.42 -10.94 -10.26
N ALA A 94 4.53 -11.78 -11.29
CA ALA A 94 5.72 -11.84 -12.14
C ALA A 94 6.03 -10.47 -12.77
N ARG A 95 5.01 -9.73 -13.24
CA ARG A 95 5.21 -8.39 -13.85
C ARG A 95 5.82 -7.40 -12.87
N VAL A 96 5.47 -7.49 -11.58
CA VAL A 96 6.06 -6.66 -10.53
C VAL A 96 7.52 -7.06 -10.28
N ARG A 97 7.80 -8.37 -10.22
CA ARG A 97 9.16 -8.91 -10.08
C ARG A 97 10.07 -8.38 -11.21
N GLU A 98 9.65 -8.57 -12.46
CA GLU A 98 10.46 -8.20 -13.62
C GLU A 98 10.71 -6.69 -13.67
N ALA A 99 9.69 -5.86 -13.39
CA ALA A 99 9.86 -4.41 -13.33
C ALA A 99 10.86 -3.97 -12.25
N MET A 100 10.79 -4.58 -11.05
CA MET A 100 11.72 -4.27 -9.96
C MET A 100 13.13 -4.82 -10.20
N LEU A 101 13.28 -5.94 -10.91
CA LEU A 101 14.59 -6.48 -11.29
C LEU A 101 15.26 -5.62 -12.37
N ALA A 102 14.48 -5.14 -13.35
CA ALA A 102 14.95 -4.26 -14.41
C ALA A 102 15.27 -2.83 -13.95
N THR A 103 14.75 -2.42 -12.78
CA THR A 103 15.01 -1.09 -12.19
C THR A 103 15.95 -1.25 -10.99
N ASP A 104 17.26 -1.11 -11.19
CA ASP A 104 18.21 -1.21 -10.07
C ASP A 104 17.99 -0.05 -9.09
N ARG A 105 17.58 -0.40 -7.87
CA ARG A 105 17.36 0.57 -6.81
C ARG A 105 18.63 1.38 -6.45
N GLY A 106 19.81 0.84 -6.74
CA GLY A 106 21.11 1.51 -6.57
C GLY A 106 21.18 2.86 -7.28
N ASP A 107 20.53 3.00 -8.43
CA ASP A 107 20.54 4.23 -9.23
C ASP A 107 19.71 5.36 -8.62
N PHE A 108 18.84 5.05 -7.64
CA PHE A 108 17.85 5.96 -7.07
C PHE A 108 18.05 6.25 -5.57
N ALA A 109 18.89 5.45 -4.89
CA ALA A 109 19.08 5.52 -3.45
C ALA A 109 20.57 5.76 -3.10
N PRO A 110 20.95 6.96 -2.61
CA PRO A 110 22.36 7.32 -2.39
C PRO A 110 23.09 6.48 -1.34
N ARG A 111 22.37 5.87 -0.40
CA ARG A 111 22.93 5.11 0.73
C ARG A 111 22.10 3.88 0.99
N SER A 112 22.79 2.78 1.30
CA SER A 112 22.18 1.50 1.66
C SER A 112 21.00 1.12 0.76
N PRO A 113 21.18 1.11 -0.58
CA PRO A 113 20.08 1.05 -1.55
C PRO A 113 19.21 -0.20 -1.37
N TYR A 114 19.83 -1.31 -0.95
CA TYR A 114 19.19 -2.61 -0.85
C TYR A 114 18.69 -2.96 0.57
N MET A 115 18.71 -2.00 1.50
CA MET A 115 18.05 -2.17 2.79
C MET A 115 16.56 -1.92 2.67
N ASP A 116 15.75 -2.79 3.28
CA ASP A 116 14.29 -2.68 3.28
C ASP A 116 13.77 -1.58 4.24
N GLN A 117 14.22 -0.34 4.00
CA GLN A 117 13.87 0.86 4.77
C GLN A 117 13.95 2.12 3.89
N PRO A 118 13.29 3.24 4.26
CA PRO A 118 13.45 4.50 3.57
C PRO A 118 14.88 5.00 3.65
N GLN A 119 15.33 5.64 2.57
CA GLN A 119 16.65 6.28 2.52
C GLN A 119 16.48 7.76 2.19
N GLY A 120 17.21 8.62 2.88
CA GLY A 120 17.21 10.05 2.59
C GLY A 120 17.80 10.33 1.21
N ILE A 121 17.08 11.10 0.39
CA ILE A 121 17.52 11.54 -0.95
C ILE A 121 17.85 13.04 -0.98
N GLY A 122 17.86 13.72 0.17
CA GLY A 122 17.99 15.18 0.30
C GLY A 122 16.64 15.88 0.29
N TRP A 123 16.63 17.23 0.33
CA TRP A 123 15.41 18.06 0.25
C TRP A 123 14.29 17.68 1.25
N ASN A 124 14.68 17.19 2.43
CA ASN A 124 13.76 16.65 3.44
C ASN A 124 12.82 15.54 2.91
N ALA A 125 13.29 14.80 1.89
CA ALA A 125 12.59 13.69 1.27
C ALA A 125 13.36 12.38 1.43
N THR A 126 12.63 11.28 1.32
CA THR A 126 13.17 9.92 1.32
C THR A 126 12.64 9.15 0.14
N ILE A 127 13.48 8.32 -0.47
CA ILE A 127 12.97 7.21 -1.28
C ILE A 127 12.32 6.19 -0.33
N SER A 128 11.07 5.82 -0.61
CA SER A 128 10.29 4.88 0.22
C SER A 128 10.97 3.52 0.33
N ALA A 129 10.69 2.76 1.40
CA ALA A 129 11.21 1.41 1.57
C ALA A 129 10.85 0.50 0.36
N PRO A 130 11.72 -0.44 -0.03
CA PRO A 130 11.44 -1.42 -1.07
C PRO A 130 10.09 -2.13 -0.94
N HIS A 131 9.70 -2.59 0.25
CA HIS A 131 8.40 -3.24 0.44
C HIS A 131 7.21 -2.34 0.12
N MET A 132 7.33 -1.01 0.31
CA MET A 132 6.26 -0.07 -0.03
C MET A 132 6.10 0.05 -1.55
N HIS A 133 7.19 0.08 -2.31
CA HIS A 133 7.12 0.08 -3.77
C HIS A 133 6.54 -1.23 -4.29
N ALA A 134 7.01 -2.37 -3.80
CA ALA A 134 6.49 -3.68 -4.19
C ALA A 134 4.98 -3.81 -3.91
N ALA A 135 4.53 -3.39 -2.71
CA ALA A 135 3.12 -3.42 -2.36
C ALA A 135 2.27 -2.48 -3.23
N ALA A 136 2.78 -1.29 -3.56
CA ALA A 136 2.08 -0.34 -4.44
C ALA A 136 1.94 -0.90 -5.87
N LEU A 137 3.02 -1.43 -6.44
CA LEU A 137 3.01 -2.05 -7.76
C LEU A 137 2.09 -3.27 -7.81
N GLU A 138 2.13 -4.14 -6.79
CA GLU A 138 1.23 -5.29 -6.66
C GLU A 138 -0.24 -4.87 -6.58
N TYR A 139 -0.55 -3.80 -5.85
CA TYR A 139 -1.89 -3.26 -5.76
C TYR A 139 -2.38 -2.70 -7.10
N LEU A 140 -1.51 -2.01 -7.84
CA LEU A 140 -1.81 -1.36 -9.10
C LEU A 140 -1.65 -2.27 -10.33
N LYS A 141 -1.20 -3.52 -10.18
CA LYS A 141 -0.83 -4.40 -11.30
C LYS A 141 -1.89 -4.60 -12.37
N ASN A 142 -3.18 -4.51 -12.01
CA ASN A 142 -4.31 -4.67 -12.92
C ASN A 142 -4.68 -3.35 -13.65
N HIS A 143 -4.08 -2.23 -13.25
CA HIS A 143 -4.25 -0.91 -13.85
C HIS A 143 -3.00 -0.46 -14.61
N LEU A 144 -1.83 -0.95 -14.21
CA LEU A 144 -0.57 -0.79 -14.92
C LEU A 144 -0.48 -1.86 -16.00
N THR A 145 -1.26 -1.71 -17.07
CA THR A 145 -1.28 -2.59 -18.23
C THR A 145 -0.70 -1.89 -19.45
N GLU A 146 -0.30 -2.66 -20.46
CA GLU A 146 0.23 -2.12 -21.72
C GLU A 146 -0.67 -1.02 -22.30
N GLY A 147 -0.05 0.10 -22.70
CA GLY A 147 -0.72 1.27 -23.26
C GLY A 147 -1.53 2.09 -22.27
N ALA A 148 -1.53 1.75 -20.97
CA ALA A 148 -2.17 2.55 -19.94
C ALA A 148 -1.37 3.82 -19.60
N TYR A 149 -2.05 4.79 -19.02
CA TYR A 149 -1.43 6.01 -18.49
C TYR A 149 -1.33 5.92 -16.97
N ALA A 150 -0.16 6.24 -16.43
CA ALA A 150 0.10 6.29 -14.99
C ALA A 150 0.60 7.68 -14.57
N LEU A 151 0.21 8.12 -13.37
CA LEU A 151 0.66 9.36 -12.76
C LEU A 151 1.22 9.06 -11.37
N ASP A 152 2.47 9.42 -11.13
CA ASP A 152 3.16 9.31 -9.84
C ASP A 152 3.30 10.70 -9.19
N VAL A 153 2.34 11.06 -8.34
CA VAL A 153 2.34 12.35 -7.64
C VAL A 153 3.30 12.29 -6.47
N GLY A 154 4.33 13.14 -6.51
CA GLY A 154 5.42 13.09 -5.52
C GLY A 154 6.44 11.99 -5.82
N SER A 155 6.81 11.85 -7.09
CA SER A 155 7.74 10.84 -7.61
C SER A 155 9.08 10.75 -6.85
N GLY A 156 9.50 11.84 -6.20
CA GLY A 156 10.70 11.88 -5.37
C GLY A 156 11.94 11.44 -6.16
N SER A 157 12.52 10.31 -5.77
CA SER A 157 13.65 9.71 -6.51
C SER A 157 13.33 9.31 -7.96
N GLY A 158 12.06 9.06 -8.30
CA GLY A 158 11.63 8.54 -9.61
C GLY A 158 11.63 7.01 -9.72
N TYR A 159 12.12 6.27 -8.71
CA TYR A 159 12.17 4.80 -8.73
C TYR A 159 10.83 4.15 -9.05
N LEU A 160 9.76 4.55 -8.35
CA LEU A 160 8.43 3.99 -8.57
C LEU A 160 7.88 4.35 -9.95
N THR A 161 8.14 5.57 -10.42
CA THR A 161 7.75 6.04 -11.75
C THR A 161 8.35 5.17 -12.85
N VAL A 162 9.63 4.81 -12.75
CA VAL A 162 10.30 3.92 -13.73
C VAL A 162 9.70 2.51 -13.69
N CYS A 163 9.48 1.94 -12.50
CA CYS A 163 8.80 0.66 -12.38
C CYS A 163 7.40 0.67 -13.01
N MET A 164 6.62 1.74 -12.81
CA MET A 164 5.31 1.91 -13.44
C MET A 164 5.43 1.99 -14.96
N ALA A 165 6.41 2.75 -15.47
CA ALA A 165 6.66 2.90 -16.91
C ALA A 165 6.93 1.54 -17.57
N LEU A 166 7.78 0.70 -16.94
CA LEU A 166 8.05 -0.67 -17.42
C LEU A 166 6.78 -1.53 -17.42
N MET A 167 5.90 -1.37 -16.43
CA MET A 167 4.64 -2.13 -16.38
C MET A 167 3.56 -1.64 -17.35
N VAL A 168 3.69 -0.45 -17.96
CA VAL A 168 2.74 0.04 -18.98
C VAL A 168 3.30 0.00 -20.40
N SER A 169 4.56 -0.43 -20.57
CA SER A 169 5.28 -0.50 -21.85
C SER A 169 5.68 -1.93 -22.26
N TYR A 170 5.22 -2.94 -21.51
CA TYR A 170 5.37 -4.38 -21.80
C TYR A 170 4.03 -5.14 -21.75
#